data_AF-A0A414FHN7-F1
#
_entry.id   AF-A0A414FHN7-F1
#
_cell.length_a   1.000
_cell.length_b   1.000
_cell.length_c   1.000
_cell.angle_alpha   90.00
_cell.angle_beta   90.00
_cell.angle_gamma   90.00
#
_symmetry.space_group_name_H-M   'P 1'
#
loop_
_entity.id
_entity.type
_entity.pdbx_description
1 polymer ?
#
loop_
_entity_poly.entity_id
_entity_poly.type
_entity_poly.pdbx_seq_one_letter_code
_entity_poly.pdbx_strand_id
1 'polypeptide(L)'
;MGYTLPDKLVPDISEGKVFCNWLRKERNIDPSTFPTYTHEYGDGRKIPNVKLYPNELLPDFREHFNNEWLLQRAEQYFSKKDIKAIPYLQKKWYFNYQKLRNVK
;
A
#
# COMPACT_ATOMS: atom_id res chain seq x y z
N MET A 1 8.33 -1.10 21.42
CA MET A 1 8.57 -2.33 20.64
C MET A 1 7.88 -2.16 19.29
N GLY A 2 8.65 -2.10 18.21
CA GLY A 2 8.12 -2.03 16.84
C GLY A 2 7.78 -3.44 16.34
N TYR A 3 6.83 -3.54 15.43
CA TYR A 3 6.51 -4.79 14.74
C TYR A 3 7.20 -4.78 13.38
N THR A 4 8.15 -5.68 13.17
CA THR A 4 8.78 -5.89 11.86
C THR A 4 7.82 -6.69 11.01
N LEU A 5 7.35 -6.09 9.92
CA LEU A 5 6.48 -6.76 8.97
C LEU A 5 7.29 -7.88 8.28
N PRO A 6 6.87 -9.15 8.36
CA PRO A 6 7.46 -10.24 7.57
C PRO A 6 7.43 -9.92 6.07
N ASP A 7 8.46 -10.30 5.32
CA ASP A 7 8.55 -10.04 3.86
C ASP A 7 7.33 -10.53 3.08
N LYS A 8 6.77 -11.68 3.49
CA LYS A 8 5.54 -12.25 2.90
C LYS A 8 4.27 -11.42 3.10
N LEU A 9 4.32 -10.41 3.98
CA LEU A 9 3.21 -9.54 4.33
C LEU A 9 3.33 -8.14 3.73
N VAL A 10 4.40 -7.84 3.00
CA VAL A 10 4.52 -6.58 2.24
C VAL A 10 3.38 -6.53 1.21
N PRO A 11 2.59 -5.46 1.15
CA PRO A 11 1.44 -5.36 0.25
C PRO A 11 1.83 -4.91 -1.17
N ASP A 12 2.98 -5.32 -1.67
CA ASP A 12 3.60 -4.84 -2.91
C ASP A 12 2.68 -4.81 -4.15
N ILE A 13 2.06 -5.93 -4.53
CA ILE A 13 1.23 -6.03 -5.74
C ILE A 13 -0.12 -5.33 -5.56
N SER A 14 -0.69 -5.43 -4.35
CA SER A 14 -1.98 -4.82 -4.01
C SER A 14 -1.87 -3.31 -3.99
N GLU A 15 -0.85 -2.79 -3.30
CA GLU A 15 -0.52 -1.37 -3.29
C GLU A 15 -0.33 -0.90 -4.73
N GLY A 16 0.60 -1.48 -5.49
CA GLY A 16 1.00 -0.93 -6.78
C GLY A 16 -0.17 -0.80 -7.76
N LYS A 17 -1.17 -1.71 -7.68
CA LYS A 17 -2.42 -1.61 -8.44
C LYS A 17 -3.28 -0.42 -8.00
N VAL A 18 -3.43 -0.22 -6.69
CA VAL A 18 -4.19 0.91 -6.14
C VAL A 18 -3.49 2.23 -6.47
N PHE A 19 -2.18 2.30 -6.31
CA PHE A 19 -1.39 3.50 -6.66
C PHE A 19 -1.46 3.83 -8.14
N CYS A 20 -1.41 2.82 -9.03
CA CYS A 20 -1.60 3.07 -10.47
C CYS A 20 -2.96 3.69 -10.79
N ASN A 21 -4.02 3.27 -10.10
CA ASN A 21 -5.35 3.83 -10.30
C ASN A 21 -5.44 5.25 -9.72
N TRP A 22 -4.79 5.50 -8.59
CA TRP A 22 -4.70 6.82 -7.98
C TRP A 22 -3.95 7.82 -8.88
N LEU A 23 -2.81 7.42 -9.46
CA LEU A 23 -2.04 8.27 -10.38
C LEU A 23 -2.87 8.74 -11.60
N ARG A 24 -3.70 7.86 -12.15
CA ARG A 24 -4.59 8.22 -13.26
C ARG A 24 -5.66 9.23 -12.86
N LYS A 25 -6.21 9.09 -11.64
CA LYS A 25 -7.31 9.93 -11.15
C LYS A 25 -6.83 11.29 -10.65
N GLU A 26 -5.79 11.29 -9.81
CA GLU A 26 -5.39 12.48 -9.04
C GLU A 26 -4.22 13.25 -9.66
N ARG A 27 -3.43 12.59 -10.52
CA ARG A 27 -2.25 13.20 -11.16
C ARG A 27 -2.33 13.22 -12.69
N ASN A 28 -3.37 12.62 -13.29
CA ASN A 28 -3.52 12.46 -14.73
C ASN A 28 -2.28 11.82 -15.41
N ILE A 29 -1.61 10.90 -14.70
CA ILE A 29 -0.45 10.17 -15.20
C ILE A 29 -0.91 8.76 -15.56
N ASP A 30 -0.57 8.26 -16.76
CA ASP A 30 -0.82 6.86 -17.12
C ASP A 30 0.40 5.96 -16.87
N PRO A 31 0.38 5.11 -15.83
CA PRO A 31 1.49 4.24 -15.49
C PRO A 31 1.63 3.05 -16.44
N SER A 32 0.81 2.93 -17.50
CA SER A 32 0.98 1.90 -18.54
C SER A 32 2.25 2.12 -19.37
N THR A 33 2.72 3.38 -19.41
CA THR A 33 3.87 3.83 -20.19
C THR A 33 5.20 3.65 -19.47
N PHE A 34 5.17 3.24 -18.20
CA PHE A 34 6.37 3.12 -17.39
C PHE A 34 7.22 1.91 -17.82
N PRO A 35 8.57 2.02 -17.76
CA PRO A 35 9.43 0.88 -17.97
C PRO A 35 9.12 -0.22 -16.94
N THR A 36 9.40 -1.47 -17.32
CA THR A 36 9.19 -2.62 -16.45
C THR A 36 10.47 -3.40 -16.21
N TYR A 37 10.50 -4.15 -15.12
CA TYR A 37 11.61 -5.05 -14.78
C TYR A 37 11.08 -6.36 -14.19
N THR A 38 11.95 -7.36 -14.13
CA THR A 38 11.68 -8.61 -13.40
C THR A 38 12.18 -8.47 -11.98
N HIS A 39 11.27 -8.53 -11.01
CA HIS A 39 11.59 -8.46 -9.59
C HIS A 39 11.89 -9.85 -9.05
N GLU A 40 13.03 -10.01 -8.38
CA GLU A 40 13.44 -11.25 -7.72
C GLU A 40 13.39 -11.07 -6.20
N TYR A 41 12.51 -11.83 -5.54
CA TYR A 41 12.41 -11.84 -4.09
C TYR A 41 13.54 -12.67 -3.48
N GLY A 42 13.87 -12.42 -2.21
CA GLY A 42 14.92 -13.15 -1.49
C GLY A 42 14.68 -14.67 -1.36
N ASP A 43 13.47 -15.14 -1.61
CA ASP A 43 13.12 -16.56 -1.67
C ASP A 43 13.19 -17.17 -3.08
N GLY A 44 13.72 -16.43 -4.06
CA GLY A 44 13.91 -16.87 -5.44
C GLY A 44 12.68 -16.72 -6.34
N ARG A 45 11.54 -16.23 -5.82
CA ARG A 45 10.38 -15.92 -6.68
C ARG A 45 10.72 -14.79 -7.65
N LYS A 46 10.42 -14.98 -8.93
CA LYS A 46 10.61 -13.97 -9.99
C LYS A 46 9.26 -13.50 -10.52
N ILE A 47 8.99 -12.21 -10.42
CA ILE A 47 7.77 -11.58 -10.93
C ILE A 47 8.15 -10.70 -12.13
N PRO A 48 7.76 -11.09 -13.37
CA PRO A 48 8.03 -10.28 -14.54
C PRO A 48 7.08 -9.08 -14.63
N ASN A 49 7.44 -8.11 -15.48
CA ASN A 49 6.61 -6.95 -15.82
C ASN A 49 6.22 -6.06 -14.63
N VAL A 50 7.07 -5.96 -13.61
CA VAL A 50 6.87 -5.04 -12.49
C VAL A 50 7.19 -3.63 -12.95
N LYS A 51 6.33 -2.66 -12.62
CA LYS A 51 6.51 -1.27 -13.02
C LYS A 51 7.67 -0.63 -12.28
N LEU A 52 8.50 0.07 -13.02
CA LEU A 52 9.56 0.92 -12.51
C LEU A 52 9.06 2.36 -12.45
N TYR A 53 8.74 2.82 -11.25
CA TYR A 53 8.21 4.16 -11.02
C TYR A 53 9.34 5.21 -11.04
N PRO A 54 9.13 6.37 -11.69
CA PRO A 54 10.05 7.50 -11.58
C PRO A 54 10.22 7.96 -10.12
N ASN A 55 11.43 8.43 -9.77
CA ASN A 55 11.73 8.89 -8.40
C ASN A 55 10.90 10.10 -7.98
N GLU A 56 10.45 10.89 -8.95
CA GLU A 56 9.60 12.06 -8.77
C GLU A 56 8.25 11.69 -8.15
N LEU A 57 7.80 10.43 -8.29
CA LEU A 57 6.57 9.91 -7.69
C LEU A 57 6.75 9.37 -6.28
N LEU A 58 7.97 9.38 -5.71
CA LEU A 58 8.18 8.91 -4.33
C LEU A 58 7.37 9.70 -3.28
N PRO A 59 7.24 11.04 -3.36
CA PRO A 59 6.38 11.80 -2.45
C PRO A 59 4.91 11.40 -2.57
N ASP A 60 4.41 11.27 -3.81
CA ASP A 60 3.03 10.86 -4.09
C ASP A 60 2.75 9.44 -3.57
N PHE A 61 3.68 8.51 -3.78
CA PHE A 61 3.57 7.15 -3.27
C PHE A 61 3.47 7.14 -1.74
N ARG A 62 4.31 7.92 -1.05
CA ARG A 62 4.26 8.04 0.43
C ARG A 62 2.94 8.62 0.89
N GLU A 63 2.44 9.65 0.23
CA GLU A 63 1.16 10.27 0.55
C GLU A 63 0.00 9.27 0.36
N HIS A 64 -0.08 8.65 -0.81
CA HIS A 64 -1.06 7.62 -1.13
C HIS A 64 -1.02 6.45 -0.15
N PHE A 65 0.17 5.94 0.15
CA PHE A 65 0.33 4.83 1.08
C PHE A 65 -0.22 5.17 2.47
N ASN A 66 0.09 6.36 2.99
CA ASN A 66 -0.34 6.76 4.33
C ASN A 66 -1.83 7.16 4.41
N ASN A 67 -2.36 7.82 3.38
CA ASN A 67 -3.70 8.41 3.43
C ASN A 67 -4.78 7.50 2.83
N GLU A 68 -4.44 6.67 1.85
CA GLU A 68 -5.40 5.80 1.16
C GLU A 68 -5.19 4.34 1.56
N TRP A 69 -4.00 3.80 1.30
CA TRP A 69 -3.76 2.37 1.47
C TRP A 69 -3.80 1.96 2.94
N LEU A 70 -3.05 2.65 3.81
CA LEU A 70 -2.95 2.34 5.22
C LEU A 70 -4.29 2.52 5.95
N LEU A 71 -5.03 3.58 5.63
CA LEU A 71 -6.30 3.89 6.29
C LEU A 71 -7.45 2.97 5.85
N GLN A 72 -7.53 2.65 4.55
CA GLN A 72 -8.72 1.99 4.01
C GLN A 72 -8.53 0.48 3.76
N ARG A 73 -7.29 0.03 3.54
CA ARG A 73 -7.01 -1.33 3.05
C ARG A 73 -6.20 -2.18 4.00
N ALA A 74 -5.37 -1.57 4.86
CA ALA A 74 -4.47 -2.31 5.73
C ALA A 74 -5.23 -3.28 6.66
N GLU A 75 -6.27 -2.84 7.36
CA GLU A 75 -7.02 -3.72 8.28
C GLU A 75 -7.59 -4.95 7.57
N GLN A 76 -8.26 -4.78 6.43
CA GLN A 76 -8.82 -5.89 5.66
C GLN A 76 -7.72 -6.83 5.12
N TYR A 77 -6.59 -6.26 4.68
CA TYR A 77 -5.47 -7.01 4.17
C TYR A 77 -4.81 -7.86 5.26
N PHE A 78 -4.53 -7.27 6.42
CA PHE A 78 -3.90 -7.96 7.55
C PHE A 78 -4.84 -8.93 8.25
N SER A 79 -6.15 -8.64 8.32
CA SER A 79 -7.13 -9.59 8.88
C SER A 79 -7.14 -10.94 8.16
N LYS A 80 -6.81 -10.95 6.85
CA LYS A 80 -6.75 -12.18 6.06
C LYS A 80 -5.38 -12.86 6.08
N LYS A 81 -4.30 -12.13 6.32
CA LYS A 81 -2.93 -12.63 6.19
C LYS A 81 -2.19 -12.79 7.52
N ASP A 82 -2.37 -11.88 8.45
CA ASP A 82 -1.80 -11.95 9.80
C ASP A 82 -2.57 -11.03 10.76
N ILE A 83 -3.49 -11.64 11.52
CA ILE A 83 -4.29 -10.95 12.54
C ILE A 83 -3.39 -10.33 13.63
N LYS A 84 -2.19 -10.90 13.88
CA LYS A 84 -1.26 -10.37 14.88
C LYS A 84 -0.61 -9.05 14.46
N ALA A 85 -0.69 -8.68 13.18
CA ALA A 85 -0.23 -7.38 12.68
C ALA A 85 -1.22 -6.25 13.02
N ILE A 86 -2.52 -6.56 13.19
CA ILE A 86 -3.59 -5.57 13.40
C ILE A 86 -3.31 -4.63 14.59
N PRO A 87 -2.91 -5.13 15.78
CA PRO A 87 -2.62 -4.25 16.92
C PRO A 87 -1.50 -3.24 16.67
N TYR A 88 -0.63 -3.50 15.68
CA TYR A 88 0.54 -2.68 15.35
C TYR A 88 0.31 -1.71 14.20
N LEU A 89 -0.86 -1.68 13.55
CA LEU A 89 -1.19 -0.74 12.47
C LEU A 89 -1.32 0.72 12.93
N GLN A 90 -0.70 1.06 14.06
CA GLN A 90 -0.67 2.34 14.76
C GLN A 90 -2.02 3.03 14.92
N LYS A 91 -2.36 3.24 16.19
CA LYS A 91 -3.42 4.03 16.83
C LYS A 91 -3.77 5.43 16.24
N LYS A 92 -3.69 5.69 14.93
CA LYS A 92 -4.53 6.71 14.26
C LYS A 92 -5.99 6.27 14.10
N TRP A 93 -6.25 4.97 14.32
CA TRP A 93 -7.56 4.32 14.22
C TRP A 93 -8.65 4.84 15.17
N TYR A 94 -8.31 5.55 16.26
CA TYR A 94 -9.32 5.92 17.25
C TYR A 94 -10.01 7.28 16.98
N PHE A 95 -9.35 8.24 16.32
CA PHE A 95 -9.89 9.60 16.20
C PHE A 95 -10.71 9.87 14.92
N ASN A 96 -10.42 9.20 13.80
CA ASN A 96 -11.17 9.44 12.56
C ASN A 96 -12.36 8.48 12.37
N TYR A 97 -12.27 7.24 12.85
CA TYR A 97 -13.33 6.24 12.64
C TYR A 97 -14.57 6.49 13.52
N GLN A 98 -14.41 6.99 14.75
CA GLN A 98 -15.55 7.40 15.58
C GLN A 98 -16.24 8.67 15.08
N LYS A 99 -15.49 9.59 14.44
CA LYS A 99 -16.05 10.81 13.87
C LYS A 99 -16.98 10.53 12.67
N LEU A 100 -16.75 9.43 11.94
CA LEU A 100 -17.57 9.00 10.80
C LEU A 100 -18.79 8.13 11.21
N ARG A 101 -18.79 7.53 12.40
CA ARG A 101 -19.96 6.76 12.92
C ARG A 101 -20.91 7.54 13.82
N ASN A 102 -20.47 8.69 14.37
CA ASN A 102 -21.31 9.56 15.21
C ASN A 102 -22.03 10.68 14.43
N VAL A 103 -22.10 10.58 13.10
CA VAL A 103 -23.01 11.38 12.28
C VAL A 103 -24.15 10.49 11.81
N LYS A 104 -25.01 10.13 12.76
CA LYS A 104 -26.40 9.71 12.55
C LYS A 104 -27.22 10.15 13.75
#